data_AF-A0A0V8QIA1-F1
#
_entry.id   AF-A0A0V8QIA1-F1
#
_cell.length_a   1.000
_cell.length_b   1.000
_cell.length_c   1.000
_cell.angle_alpha   90.00
_cell.angle_beta   90.00
_cell.angle_gamma   90.00
#
_symmetry.space_group_name_H-M   'P 1'
#
loop_
_entity.id
_entity.type
_entity.pdbx_description
1 polymer ?
#
loop_
_entity_poly.entity_id
_entity_poly.type
_entity_poly.pdbx_seq_one_letter_code
_entity_poly.pdbx_strand_id
1 'polypeptide(L)' 'MQLPKHSFTFLKKDVNDEKMPIKCINAGEFLKRNTDSLKHAVENDLFCTTPELDKLYEIADI' A
#
# COMPACT_ATOMS: atom_id res chain seq x y z
N MET A 1 7.29 -17.16 -10.56
CA MET A 1 8.59 -16.45 -10.64
C MET A 1 8.75 -15.60 -9.39
N GLN A 2 9.87 -15.71 -8.66
CA GLN A 2 10.20 -14.76 -7.61
C GLN A 2 10.98 -13.60 -8.24
N LEU A 3 10.29 -12.47 -8.47
CA LEU A 3 10.95 -11.24 -8.90
C LEU A 3 11.55 -10.53 -7.67
N PRO A 4 12.63 -9.76 -7.84
CA PRO A 4 13.16 -8.91 -6.79
C PRO A 4 12.09 -7.94 -6.25
N LYS A 5 12.19 -7.58 -4.97
CA LYS A 5 11.22 -6.68 -4.32
C LYS A 5 11.10 -5.32 -5.01
N HIS A 6 12.21 -4.80 -5.53
CA HIS A 6 12.23 -3.53 -6.25
C HIS A 6 11.53 -3.58 -7.60
N SER A 7 11.16 -4.77 -8.10
CA SER A 7 10.34 -4.94 -9.30
C SER A 7 8.85 -4.72 -9.03
N PHE A 8 8.44 -4.53 -7.76
CA PHE A 8 7.05 -4.29 -7.39
C PHE A 8 6.86 -2.84 -6.93
N THR A 9 5.95 -2.15 -7.60
CA THR A 9 5.56 -0.76 -7.31
C THR A 9 4.05 -0.72 -7.11
N PHE A 10 3.60 0.01 -6.10
CA PHE A 10 2.19 0.21 -5.79
C PHE A 10 1.82 1.68 -5.92
N LEU A 11 0.54 1.94 -6.16
CA LEU A 11 -0.02 3.28 -6.14
C LEU A 11 -0.65 3.52 -4.78
N LYS A 12 -0.23 4.59 -4.11
CA LYS A 12 -0.78 5.04 -2.84
C LYS A 12 -1.43 6.39 -3.02
N LYS A 13 -2.67 6.53 -2.53
CA LYS A 13 -3.32 7.84 -2.46
C LYS A 13 -2.87 8.57 -1.21
N ASP A 14 -2.41 9.80 -1.34
CA ASP A 14 -2.18 10.74 -0.25
C ASP A 14 -3.28 11.80 -0.27
N VAL A 15 -4.19 11.72 0.70
CA VAL A 15 -5.34 12.62 0.81
C VAL A 15 -4.95 14.05 1.22
N ASN A 16 -3.73 14.25 1.70
CA ASN A 16 -3.23 15.57 2.09
C ASN A 16 -2.52 16.31 0.96
N ASP A 17 -2.25 15.63 -0.16
CA ASP A 17 -1.55 16.19 -1.33
C ASP A 17 -2.57 16.54 -2.43
N GLU A 18 -3.06 17.77 -2.42
CA GLU A 18 -4.07 18.23 -3.39
C GLU A 18 -3.53 18.30 -4.83
N LYS A 19 -2.22 18.50 -4.99
CA LYS A 19 -1.60 18.68 -6.31
C LYS A 19 -1.18 17.36 -6.94
N MET A 20 -0.68 16.42 -6.13
CA MET A 20 -0.28 15.09 -6.57
C MET A 20 -0.79 14.01 -5.60
N PRO A 21 -2.10 13.72 -5.62
CA PRO A 21 -2.72 12.82 -4.66
C PRO A 21 -2.34 11.35 -4.86
N ILE A 22 -1.74 10.97 -6.00
CA ILE A 22 -1.33 9.60 -6.28
C ILE A 22 0.20 9.52 -6.32
N LYS A 23 0.77 8.67 -5.47
CA LYS A 23 2.22 8.45 -5.32
C LYS A 23 2.56 7.01 -5.68
N CYS A 24 3.71 6.82 -6.30
CA CYS A 24 4.28 5.49 -6.54
C CYS A 24 5.17 5.11 -5.35
N ILE A 25 4.93 3.95 -4.76
CA ILE A 25 5.72 3.42 -3.65
C ILE A 25 6.35 2.09 -4.05
N ASN A 26 7.61 1.86 -3.70
CA ASN A 26 8.28 0.62 -4.01
C ASN A 26 8.17 -0.38 -2.85
N ALA A 27 7.95 -1.66 -3.16
CA ALA A 27 7.84 -2.68 -2.11
C ALA A 27 9.11 -2.78 -1.24
N GLY A 28 10.27 -2.49 -1.82
CA GLY A 28 11.56 -2.49 -1.13
C GLY A 28 11.70 -1.42 -0.05
N GLU A 29 10.91 -0.34 -0.10
CA GLU A 29 10.93 0.71 0.95
C GLU A 29 10.33 0.20 2.27
N PHE A 30 9.40 -0.74 2.20
CA PHE A 30 8.71 -1.33 3.36
C PHE A 30 9.30 -2.70 3.74
N LEU A 31 9.63 -3.53 2.76
CA LEU A 31 10.10 -4.90 2.96
C LEU A 31 11.63 -4.95 3.02
N LYS A 32 12.20 -4.75 4.22
CA LYS A 32 13.65 -4.63 4.43
C LYS A 32 14.43 -5.94 4.32
N ARG A 33 13.88 -7.07 4.76
CA ARG A 33 14.60 -8.38 4.75
C ARG A 33 14.22 -9.17 3.53
N ASN A 34 15.14 -9.63 2.69
CA ASN A 34 14.82 -10.37 1.47
C ASN A 34 13.84 -11.56 1.63
N THR A 35 13.71 -12.13 2.84
CA THR A 35 12.73 -13.17 3.20
C THR A 35 11.30 -12.68 3.44
N ASP A 36 11.07 -11.37 3.56
CA ASP A 36 9.73 -10.81 3.77
C ASP A 36 8.83 -11.13 2.56
N SER A 37 7.65 -11.67 2.87
CA SER A 37 6.68 -12.08 1.86
C SER A 37 5.88 -10.88 1.36
N LEU A 38 6.00 -10.60 0.05
CA LEU A 38 5.17 -9.57 -0.61
C LEU A 38 3.68 -9.87 -0.46
N LYS A 39 3.28 -11.14 -0.58
CA LYS A 39 1.88 -11.57 -0.43
C LYS A 39 1.33 -11.18 0.93
N HIS A 40 2.01 -11.56 2.01
CA HIS A 40 1.57 -11.21 3.37
C HIS A 40 1.54 -9.70 3.58
N ALA A 41 2.50 -8.95 3.03
CA ALA A 41 2.52 -7.50 3.13
C ALA A 41 1.31 -6.85 2.48
N VAL A 42 0.85 -7.37 1.34
CA VAL A 42 -0.39 -6.92 0.67
C VAL A 42 -1.62 -7.34 1.47
N GLU A 43 -1.69 -8.59 1.96
CA GLU A 43 -2.83 -9.10 2.74
C GLU A 43 -3.04 -8.34 4.06
N ASN A 44 -1.97 -7.84 4.67
CA ASN A 44 -2.03 -7.03 5.90
C ASN A 44 -2.09 -5.52 5.61
N ASP A 45 -2.29 -5.12 4.35
CA ASP A 45 -2.29 -3.72 3.88
C ASP A 45 -1.11 -2.86 4.37
N LEU A 46 0.09 -3.44 4.43
CA LEU A 46 1.30 -2.73 4.86
C LEU A 46 1.59 -1.49 3.98
N PHE A 47 1.15 -1.52 2.73
CA PHE A 47 1.35 -0.46 1.75
C PHE A 47 0.29 0.65 1.84
N CYS A 48 -0.70 0.52 2.72
CA CYS A 48 -1.86 1.43 2.84
C CYS A 48 -2.52 1.68 1.48
N THR A 49 -2.76 0.60 0.74
CA THR A 49 -3.39 0.62 -0.58
C THR A 49 -4.89 0.47 -0.49
N THR A 50 -5.40 -0.07 0.62
CA THR A 50 -6.83 -0.16 0.87
C THR A 50 -7.37 1.14 1.47
N PRO A 51 -8.64 1.50 1.21
CA PRO A 51 -9.27 2.64 1.86
C PRO A 51 -9.41 2.40 3.37
N GLU A 52 -9.37 3.47 4.16
CA GLU A 52 -9.63 3.40 5.60
C GLU A 52 -11.06 2.89 5.84
N LEU A 53 -11.19 1.62 6.24
CA LEU A 53 -12.47 0.94 6.38
C LEU A 53 -13.38 1.65 7.40
N ASP A 54 -12.81 2.13 8.51
CA ASP A 54 -13.55 2.85 9.55
C ASP A 54 -14.26 4.09 8.98
N LYS A 55 -13.55 4.92 8.22
CA LYS A 55 -14.13 6.07 7.51
C LYS A 55 -15.17 5.65 6.48
N LEU A 56 -14.95 4.50 5.83
CA LEU A 56 -15.87 3.99 4.83
C LEU A 56 -17.20 3.54 5.46
N TYR A 57 -17.15 2.92 6.65
CA TYR A 57 -18.32 2.57 7.45
C TYR A 57 -19.04 3.79 8.00
N GLU A 58 -18.30 4.77 8.52
CA GLU A 58 -18.87 6.06 8.94
C GLU A 58 -19.64 6.76 7.80
N ILE A 59 -19.10 6.74 6.58
CA ILE A 59 -19.77 7.29 5.39
C ILE A 59 -20.98 6.44 4.99
N ALA A 60 -20.90 5.12 5.16
CA ALA A 60 -21.95 4.19 4.79
C ALA A 60 -23.13 4.17 5.78
N ASP A 61 -22.96 4.76 6.97
CA ASP A 61 -23.92 4.74 8.09
C ASP A 61 -24.28 3.30 8.52
N ILE A 62 -23.26 2.42 8.51
CA ILE A 62 -23.33 0.98 8.86
C ILE A 62 -22.41 0.69 10.04
#